data_AF-A0A351Y763-F1
#
_entry.id   AF-A0A351Y763-F1
#
_cell.length_a   1.000
_cell.length_b   1.000
_cell.length_c   1.000
_cell.angle_alpha   90.00
_cell.angle_beta   90.00
_cell.angle_gamma   90.00
#
_symmetry.space_group_name_H-M   'P 1'
#
loop_
_entity.id
_entity.type
_entity.pdbx_description
1 polymer ?
#
loop_
_entity_poly.entity_id
_entity_poly.type
_entity_poly.pdbx_seq_one_letter_code
_entity_poly.pdbx_strand_id
1 'polypeptide(L)'
;MDPFEILDASIVKDKEALPDGYQIKYLRDKYARPIDITNLELMTGTTLAKRENQFLIKYGVGVYKQVAFREDAVKDTNIDKDMVICIAFAESTLGRYLSTNANIGNVGNNDR
;
A
#
# COMPACT_ATOMS: atom_id res chain seq x y z
N MET A 1 -21.72 -23.65 -24.66
CA MET A 1 -21.39 -22.88 -23.44
C MET A 1 -19.88 -22.87 -23.35
N ASP A 2 -19.25 -21.70 -23.36
CA ASP A 2 -17.80 -21.60 -23.36
C ASP A 2 -17.27 -21.88 -21.93
N PRO A 3 -16.44 -22.93 -21.72
CA PRO A 3 -15.84 -23.20 -20.42
C PRO A 3 -15.07 -22.00 -19.84
N PHE A 4 -14.58 -21.10 -20.71
CA PHE A 4 -13.86 -19.90 -20.33
C PHE A 4 -14.73 -18.86 -19.59
N GLU A 5 -16.05 -18.95 -19.72
CA GLU A 5 -16.98 -18.06 -19.01
C GLU A 5 -17.25 -18.53 -17.57
N ILE A 6 -17.11 -19.83 -17.30
CA ILE A 6 -17.52 -20.46 -16.03
C ILE A 6 -16.32 -20.80 -15.14
N LEU A 7 -15.17 -21.12 -15.75
CA LEU A 7 -13.96 -21.44 -15.01
C LEU A 7 -13.47 -20.19 -14.24
N ASP A 8 -13.29 -20.32 -12.92
CA ASP A 8 -12.57 -19.33 -12.09
C ASP A 8 -11.09 -19.70 -12.08
N ALA A 9 -10.29 -19.04 -12.92
CA ALA A 9 -8.85 -19.28 -12.98
C ALA A 9 -8.12 -18.76 -11.73
N SER A 10 -8.71 -17.85 -10.96
CA SER A 10 -8.06 -17.22 -9.80
C SER A 10 -7.98 -18.12 -8.55
N ILE A 11 -8.51 -19.35 -8.60
CA ILE A 11 -8.27 -20.39 -7.58
C ILE A 11 -6.85 -20.96 -7.65
N VAL A 12 -6.16 -20.82 -8.78
CA VAL A 12 -4.83 -21.39 -8.98
C VAL A 12 -3.83 -20.60 -8.13
N LYS A 13 -3.03 -21.30 -7.32
CA LYS A 13 -2.09 -20.66 -6.40
C LYS A 13 -0.98 -19.90 -7.13
N ASP A 14 -0.49 -20.49 -8.22
CA ASP A 14 0.58 -19.94 -9.04
C ASP A 14 0.05 -19.57 -10.42
N LYS A 15 0.11 -18.27 -10.75
CA LYS A 15 -0.33 -17.73 -12.04
C LYS A 15 0.54 -18.26 -13.18
N GLU A 16 1.83 -18.49 -12.94
CA GLU A 16 2.81 -18.88 -13.97
C GLU A 16 2.62 -20.33 -14.43
N ALA A 17 1.93 -21.13 -13.61
CA ALA A 17 1.50 -22.48 -13.99
C ALA A 17 0.39 -22.49 -15.07
N LEU A 18 -0.24 -21.34 -15.35
CA LEU A 18 -1.27 -21.23 -16.37
C LEU A 18 -0.69 -20.84 -17.73
N PRO A 19 -1.18 -21.42 -18.84
CA PRO A 19 -0.84 -20.95 -20.18
C PRO A 19 -1.23 -19.48 -20.37
N ASP A 20 -0.49 -18.73 -21.21
CA ASP A 20 -0.61 -17.27 -21.36
C ASP A 20 -2.06 -16.76 -21.54
N GLY A 21 -2.87 -17.46 -22.35
CA GLY A 21 -4.28 -17.10 -22.56
C GLY A 21 -5.12 -17.15 -21.28
N TYR A 22 -4.81 -18.08 -20.37
CA TYR A 22 -5.49 -18.23 -19.08
C TYR A 22 -4.92 -17.32 -17.99
N GLN A 23 -3.74 -16.75 -18.17
CA GLN A 23 -3.18 -15.77 -17.23
C GLN A 23 -3.94 -14.44 -17.24
N ILE A 24 -4.46 -14.02 -18.39
CA ILE A 24 -5.32 -12.83 -18.50
C ILE A 24 -6.65 -13.08 -17.79
N LYS A 25 -7.22 -14.28 -18.00
CA LYS A 25 -8.45 -14.72 -17.32
C LYS A 25 -8.25 -14.84 -15.81
N TYR A 26 -7.11 -15.35 -15.35
CA TYR A 26 -6.72 -15.36 -13.92
C TYR A 26 -6.83 -13.97 -13.30
N LEU A 27 -6.26 -12.94 -13.96
CA LEU A 27 -6.34 -11.57 -13.47
C LEU A 27 -7.79 -11.07 -13.45
N ARG A 28 -8.54 -11.26 -14.55
CA ARG A 28 -9.94 -10.85 -14.64
C ARG A 28 -10.79 -11.45 -13.53
N ASP A 29 -10.63 -12.74 -13.25
CA ASP A 29 -11.39 -13.43 -12.21
C ASP A 29 -10.97 -12.98 -10.81
N LYS A 30 -9.66 -12.79 -10.60
CA LYS A 30 -9.12 -12.31 -9.31
C LYS A 30 -9.66 -10.93 -8.94
N TYR A 31 -9.81 -10.02 -9.91
CA TYR A 31 -10.38 -8.69 -9.69
C TYR A 31 -11.91 -8.68 -9.66
N ALA A 32 -12.58 -9.67 -10.25
CA ALA A 32 -14.03 -9.83 -10.18
C ALA A 32 -14.50 -10.49 -8.87
N ARG A 33 -13.59 -11.13 -8.12
CA ARG A 33 -13.94 -11.75 -6.83
C ARG A 33 -14.49 -10.70 -5.86
N PRO A 34 -15.57 -11.04 -5.13
CA PRO A 34 -15.97 -10.25 -3.98
C PRO A 34 -14.77 -10.08 -3.05
N ILE A 35 -14.48 -8.82 -2.72
CA ILE A 35 -13.44 -8.51 -1.74
C ILE A 35 -13.93 -9.08 -0.40
N ASP A 36 -13.15 -9.98 0.20
CA ASP A 36 -13.43 -10.45 1.55
C ASP A 36 -13.23 -9.29 2.53
N ILE A 37 -14.35 -8.75 3.00
CA ILE A 37 -14.40 -7.65 3.96
C ILE A 37 -14.52 -8.13 5.41
N THR A 38 -14.51 -9.45 5.66
CA THR A 38 -14.67 -9.98 7.03
C THR A 38 -13.54 -9.53 7.96
N ASN A 39 -12.34 -9.31 7.42
CA ASN A 39 -11.17 -8.79 8.16
C ASN A 39 -10.91 -7.30 7.91
N LEU A 40 -11.90 -6.53 7.45
CA LEU A 40 -11.74 -5.10 7.19
C LEU A 40 -11.71 -4.32 8.51
N GLU A 41 -10.55 -3.80 8.89
CA GLU A 41 -10.46 -2.87 10.00
C GLU A 41 -10.70 -1.43 9.53
N LEU A 42 -11.78 -0.82 10.02
CA LEU A 42 -12.11 0.58 9.77
C LEU A 42 -11.43 1.48 10.82
N MET A 43 -10.91 2.62 10.38
CA MET A 43 -10.38 3.64 11.29
C MET A 43 -11.53 4.34 12.02
N THR A 44 -11.39 4.49 13.33
CA THR A 44 -12.48 4.98 14.19
C THR A 44 -12.29 6.46 14.54
N GLY A 45 -13.34 7.13 14.99
CA GLY A 45 -13.26 8.52 15.46
C GLY A 45 -13.94 9.56 14.56
N THR A 46 -14.29 10.68 15.19
CA THR A 46 -15.17 11.71 14.63
C THR A 46 -14.45 12.76 13.80
N THR A 47 -13.12 12.85 13.87
CA THR A 47 -12.33 13.84 13.14
C THR A 47 -11.39 13.18 12.13
N LEU A 48 -11.13 13.88 11.03
CA LEU A 48 -10.18 13.47 9.99
C LEU A 48 -8.78 13.21 10.58
N ALA A 49 -8.25 14.18 11.34
CA ALA A 49 -6.96 14.08 12.01
C ALA A 49 -6.78 12.82 12.89
N LYS A 50 -7.85 12.35 13.56
CA LYS A 50 -7.79 11.11 14.36
C LYS A 50 -7.68 9.86 13.50
N ARG A 51 -8.39 9.83 12.36
CA ARG A 51 -8.35 8.70 11.42
C ARG A 51 -7.03 8.69 10.66
N GLU A 52 -6.54 9.85 10.22
CA GLU A 52 -5.21 10.00 9.64
C GLU A 52 -4.13 9.51 10.60
N ASN A 53 -4.16 9.93 11.87
CA ASN A 53 -3.15 9.47 12.81
C ASN A 53 -3.19 7.94 13.02
N GLN A 54 -4.38 7.31 13.02
CA GLN A 54 -4.50 5.85 13.04
C GLN A 54 -3.87 5.19 11.80
N PHE A 55 -4.15 5.73 10.61
CA PHE A 55 -3.53 5.27 9.37
C PHE A 55 -2.01 5.31 9.48
N LEU A 56 -1.50 6.45 9.90
CA LEU A 56 -0.09 6.73 9.95
C LEU A 56 0.65 5.93 11.03
N ILE A 57 0.01 5.59 12.15
CA ILE A 57 0.60 4.69 13.15
C ILE A 57 0.64 3.24 12.63
N LYS A 58 -0.44 2.80 11.97
CA LYS A 58 -0.58 1.43 11.49
C LYS A 58 0.33 1.14 10.30
N TYR A 59 0.39 2.06 9.34
CA TYR A 59 1.10 1.89 8.08
C TYR A 59 2.39 2.73 7.96
N GLY A 60 2.61 3.68 8.88
CA GLY A 60 3.87 4.42 8.98
C GLY A 60 5.07 3.50 9.12
N VAL A 61 6.24 3.97 8.70
CA VAL A 61 7.48 3.18 8.69
C VAL A 61 8.49 3.81 9.66
N GLY A 62 9.05 3.02 10.56
CA GLY A 62 10.08 3.48 11.50
C GLY A 62 9.67 4.73 12.30
N VAL A 63 10.50 5.77 12.26
CA VAL A 63 10.29 7.05 12.97
C VAL A 63 9.06 7.82 12.49
N TYR A 64 8.59 7.57 11.27
CA TYR A 64 7.35 8.18 10.74
C TYR A 64 6.09 7.61 11.40
N LYS A 65 6.19 6.62 12.29
CA LYS A 65 5.09 6.26 13.20
C LYS A 65 4.91 7.28 14.33
N GLN A 66 5.93 8.09 14.62
CA GLN A 66 5.92 9.02 15.73
C GLN A 66 5.36 10.37 15.30
N VAL A 67 4.31 10.84 16.00
CA VAL A 67 3.66 12.13 15.70
C VAL A 67 4.66 13.28 15.82
N ALA A 68 5.47 13.30 16.87
CA ALA A 68 6.47 14.34 17.10
C ALA A 68 7.44 14.50 15.92
N PHE A 69 7.90 13.39 15.35
CA PHE A 69 8.80 13.42 14.19
C PHE A 69 8.10 14.00 12.95
N ARG A 70 6.84 13.66 12.71
CA ARG A 70 6.09 14.19 11.55
C ARG A 70 5.91 15.70 11.62
N GLU A 71 5.56 16.20 12.80
CA GLU A 71 5.39 17.63 13.05
C GLU A 71 6.74 18.37 12.92
N ASP A 72 7.83 17.77 13.42
CA ASP A 72 9.18 18.33 13.30
C ASP A 72 9.68 18.34 11.84
N ALA A 73 9.38 17.30 11.06
CA ALA A 73 9.82 17.14 9.67
C ALA A 73 9.27 18.22 8.72
N VAL A 74 8.12 18.81 9.04
CA VAL A 74 7.53 19.91 8.26
C VAL A 74 7.65 21.26 8.95
N LYS A 75 8.21 21.30 10.15
CA LYS A 75 8.35 22.52 10.94
C LYS A 75 9.15 23.55 10.15
N ASP A 76 8.67 24.79 10.19
CA ASP A 76 9.26 25.94 9.50
C ASP A 76 9.33 25.76 7.96
N THR A 77 8.54 24.84 7.40
CA THR A 77 8.36 24.65 5.96
C THR A 77 6.92 24.98 5.53
N ASN A 78 6.72 25.24 4.24
CA ASN A 78 5.37 25.34 3.64
C ASN A 78 4.86 24.00 3.11
N ILE A 79 5.42 22.88 3.59
CA ILE A 79 5.09 21.54 3.10
C ILE A 79 4.05 20.93 4.03
N ASP A 80 2.97 20.42 3.44
CA ASP A 80 1.98 19.66 4.19
C ASP A 80 2.57 18.34 4.69
N LYS A 81 2.34 18.00 5.97
CA LYS A 81 2.82 16.75 6.56
C LYS A 81 2.28 15.52 5.84
N ASP A 82 1.05 15.56 5.36
CA ASP A 82 0.43 14.45 4.67
C ASP A 82 1.06 14.24 3.30
N MET A 83 1.58 15.29 2.67
CA MET A 83 2.34 15.22 1.41
C MET A 83 3.69 14.52 1.62
N VAL A 84 4.45 14.90 2.66
CA VAL A 84 5.73 14.23 3.01
C VAL A 84 5.51 12.74 3.27
N ILE A 85 4.40 12.40 3.92
CA ILE A 85 4.08 11.01 4.25
C ILE A 85 3.58 10.24 3.01
N CYS A 86 2.80 10.85 2.12
CA CYS A 86 2.43 10.21 0.85
C CYS A 86 3.66 9.86 0.02
N ILE A 87 4.64 10.77 -0.07
CA ILE A 87 5.92 10.52 -0.73
C ILE A 87 6.65 9.37 -0.04
N ALA A 88 6.73 9.38 1.30
CA ALA A 88 7.33 8.29 2.07
C ALA A 88 6.75 6.92 1.72
N PHE A 89 5.43 6.82 1.59
CA PHE A 89 4.75 5.57 1.30
C PHE A 89 4.93 5.12 -0.14
N ALA A 90 4.86 6.06 -1.09
CA ALA A 90 5.07 5.79 -2.50
C ALA A 90 6.50 5.26 -2.73
N GLU A 91 7.49 5.98 -2.22
CA GLU A 91 8.92 5.68 -2.45
C GLU A 91 9.36 4.39 -1.76
N SER A 92 8.81 4.07 -0.58
CA SER A 92 9.21 2.88 0.18
C SER A 92 8.32 1.65 -0.03
N THR A 93 7.25 1.75 -0.83
CA THR A 93 6.19 0.73 -0.93
C THR A 93 5.67 0.37 0.47
N LEU A 94 5.25 1.38 1.25
CA LEU A 94 4.85 1.20 2.66
C LEU A 94 5.96 0.57 3.52
N GLY A 95 7.22 0.91 3.26
CA GLY A 95 8.38 0.45 4.03
C GLY A 95 8.95 -0.91 3.65
N ARG A 96 8.49 -1.50 2.54
CA ARG A 96 8.97 -2.81 2.06
C ARG A 96 10.32 -2.72 1.34
N TYR A 97 10.60 -1.59 0.69
CA TYR A 97 11.82 -1.41 -0.09
C TYR A 97 12.50 -0.09 0.31
N LEU A 98 13.30 -0.19 1.37
CA LEU A 98 14.08 0.93 1.90
C LEU A 98 15.56 0.73 1.56
N SER A 99 16.18 1.77 1.00
CA SER A 99 17.63 1.83 0.82
C SER A 99 18.38 1.87 2.17
N THR A 100 17.82 2.53 3.17
CA THR A 100 18.24 2.44 4.59
C THR A 100 17.04 2.60 5.51
N ASN A 101 17.16 2.18 6.79
CA ASN A 101 16.09 2.29 7.79
C ASN A 101 15.54 3.72 7.99
N ALA A 102 16.29 4.75 7.59
CA ALA A 102 15.87 6.15 7.69
C ALA A 102 15.55 6.81 6.33
N ASN A 103 15.83 6.15 5.20
CA ASN A 103 15.64 6.72 3.86
C ASN A 103 14.32 6.28 3.22
N ILE A 104 13.23 6.70 3.84
CA ILE A 104 11.85 6.42 3.40
C ILE A 104 11.46 7.05 2.06
N GLY A 105 12.10 8.17 1.67
CA GLY A 105 11.88 8.84 0.40
C GLY A 105 12.79 8.31 -0.70
N ASN A 106 13.61 7.29 -0.41
CA ASN A 106 14.66 6.76 -1.29
C ASN A 106 15.51 7.86 -1.96
N VAL A 107 15.71 8.98 -1.25
CA VAL A 107 16.46 10.13 -1.76
C VAL A 107 17.93 9.76 -1.85
N GLY A 108 18.54 9.99 -3.01
CA GLY A 108 19.93 9.58 -3.26
C GLY A 108 20.12 8.07 -3.42
N ASN A 109 19.03 7.31 -3.60
CA ASN A 109 19.13 5.94 -4.09
C ASN A 109 19.62 6.00 -5.54
N ASN A 110 20.84 5.53 -5.78
CA ASN A 110 21.36 5.37 -7.12
C ASN A 110 20.82 4.04 -7.65
N ASP A 111 19.61 4.05 -8.20
CA ASP A 111 19.10 2.93 -8.99
C ASP A 111 20.13 2.64 -10.10
N ARG A 112 20.83 1.52 -9.94
CA ARG A 112 21.79 0.94 -10.87
C ARG A 112 21.26 -0.40 -11.34
#